data_AF-A0A9P4VV64-F1
#
_entry.id   AF-A0A9P4VV64-F1
#
_cell.length_a   1.000
_cell.length_b   1.000
_cell.length_c   1.000
_cell.angle_alpha   90.00
_cell.angle_beta   90.00
_cell.angle_gamma   90.00
#
_symmetry.space_group_name_H-M   'P 1'
#
loop_
_entity.id
_entity.type
_entity.pdbx_description
1 polymer ?
#
loop_
_entity_poly.entity_id
_entity_poly.type
_entity_poly.pdbx_seq_one_letter_code
_entity_poly.pdbx_strand_id
1 'polypeptide(L)'
;MSQNTEIPSKILAPKPYMLKLPPGGLDPEIIVSLYALHQALLPPLRYLTATSLLPAELQLLSISLVNLLLFAESPQMIILSTLIWVGALCLFAFGGSVLRYGVALARVPKWKLKRAGNIVKNRESFIRLLTSSLKRDFSVATGWSPPSSAQHSLPESSADESSPYHTHKQNSSLQIQVSDIKSALKGAFERETNSATEQIQEPFILPNNAPSPSSIRRRNTLPAVLKKSLSPQRRLRRRNTSKSGAQQYFLSLTPEQANKKKWIYAIYIYLVMIAIVLGPLRLIISKYAVFGADPFGWAIGYLFGNLRPVRFRIVDMNLDDWIPLPPLQNFPFIFSLQSLRILTIPSLRSLLGAANIRLVLIAYHLIILIAGLTTVLRIPKNFEVDTRRKVFHGMMVAMFLPTTFVDPAFASLALALALVAFLLLDLLRASQLPPLSKPLAAFLTPYVDGRDLRGPVVISHMFLLIGCAIPLWLSLAASTLEGDDPWQGWEVKERDIGMIAGVVCVGMGDAAASLIGRRYGRRKWPWTGGKSLEGSAAFAIAVTVGLVAAKLWLKLGRWDNAGLGQQGWPVVVGKAGASAVAASFCEAVLTGGNDNVVVPVVLWLVVRGVGL
;
A
#
# COMPACT_ATOMS: atom_id res chain seq x y z
N MET A 1 6.36 35.55 10.94
CA MET A 1 7.31 36.70 11.01
C MET A 1 7.76 36.87 12.46
N SER A 2 9.04 37.15 12.72
CA SER A 2 9.56 37.51 14.07
C SER A 2 8.81 38.74 14.62
N GLN A 3 8.58 38.83 15.93
CA GLN A 3 7.94 40.01 16.54
C GLN A 3 8.77 41.29 16.35
N ASN A 4 10.10 41.18 16.24
CA ASN A 4 11.00 42.30 15.96
C ASN A 4 11.88 41.97 14.74
N THR A 5 11.86 42.83 13.73
CA THR A 5 12.66 42.73 12.49
C THR A 5 13.83 43.72 12.47
N GLU A 6 14.24 44.24 13.62
CA GLU A 6 15.36 45.17 13.72
C GLU A 6 16.71 44.44 13.61
N ILE A 7 17.71 45.14 13.07
CA ILE A 7 19.06 44.63 12.86
C ILE A 7 19.73 44.44 14.24
N PRO A 8 20.29 43.26 14.56
CA PRO A 8 20.82 42.99 15.89
C PRO A 8 22.03 43.88 16.22
N SER A 9 21.89 44.74 17.24
CA SER A 9 23.00 45.49 17.83
C SER A 9 23.79 44.60 18.80
N LYS A 10 25.12 44.56 18.67
CA LYS A 10 26.05 43.69 19.45
C LYS A 10 26.09 43.90 20.98
N ILE A 11 25.28 44.80 21.54
CA ILE A 11 25.43 45.30 22.92
C ILE A 11 24.54 44.57 23.94
N LEU A 12 23.44 43.94 23.51
CA LEU A 12 22.66 43.05 24.36
C LEU A 12 22.55 41.66 23.73
N ALA A 13 22.73 40.61 24.53
CA ALA A 13 22.46 39.25 24.09
C ALA A 13 21.01 39.17 23.58
N PRO A 14 20.77 38.82 22.30
CA PRO A 14 19.42 38.79 21.77
C PRO A 14 18.66 37.69 22.50
N LYS A 15 17.58 38.06 23.23
CA LYS A 15 16.57 37.08 23.64
C LYS A 15 16.15 36.31 22.38
N PRO A 16 16.00 34.97 22.43
CA PRO A 16 15.60 34.20 21.25
C PRO A 16 14.33 34.81 20.66
N TYR A 17 14.38 35.16 19.38
CA TYR A 17 13.28 35.81 18.68
C TYR A 17 12.03 34.92 18.78
N MET A 18 11.00 35.39 19.46
CA MET A 18 9.73 34.68 19.46
C MET A 18 9.13 34.77 18.06
N LEU A 19 8.94 33.60 17.43
CA LEU A 19 8.13 33.48 16.22
C LEU A 19 6.74 34.06 16.55
N LYS A 20 6.21 35.00 15.73
CA LYS A 20 4.78 35.36 15.85
C LYS A 20 4.00 34.06 15.70
N LEU A 21 3.32 33.64 16.76
CA LEU A 21 2.27 32.65 16.65
C LEU A 21 1.20 33.23 15.70
N PRO A 22 0.63 32.43 14.79
CA PRO A 22 -0.53 32.86 14.04
C PRO A 22 -1.65 33.29 14.99
N PRO A 23 -2.54 34.22 14.60
CA PRO A 23 -3.69 34.57 15.42
C PRO A 23 -4.55 33.31 15.63
N GLY A 24 -4.54 32.77 16.86
CA GLY A 24 -5.05 31.42 17.15
C GLY A 24 -3.95 30.34 17.19
N GLY A 25 -2.82 30.62 17.86
CA GLY A 25 -1.72 29.66 18.02
C GLY A 25 -2.17 28.31 18.59
N LEU A 26 -1.43 27.25 18.28
CA LEU A 26 -1.69 25.90 18.80
C LEU A 26 -1.67 25.90 20.33
N ASP A 27 -2.59 25.16 20.93
CA ASP A 27 -2.65 24.99 22.38
C ASP A 27 -1.30 24.47 22.92
N PRO A 28 -0.85 24.94 24.10
CA PRO A 28 0.43 24.53 24.66
C PRO A 28 0.50 23.02 24.88
N GLU A 29 -0.63 22.37 25.18
CA GLU A 29 -0.74 20.92 25.29
C GLU A 29 -0.41 20.21 23.96
N ILE A 30 -0.94 20.72 22.84
CA ILE A 30 -0.64 20.19 21.51
C ILE A 30 0.85 20.31 21.24
N ILE A 31 1.44 21.48 21.50
CA ILE A 31 2.88 21.73 21.28
C ILE A 31 3.74 20.74 22.07
N VAL A 32 3.43 20.49 23.34
CA VAL A 32 4.14 19.51 24.18
C VAL A 32 3.98 18.09 23.63
N SER A 33 2.80 17.76 23.09
CA SER A 33 2.52 16.43 22.53
C SER A 33 3.18 16.15 21.17
N LEU A 34 3.60 17.19 20.42
CA LEU A 34 4.17 17.05 19.07
C LEU A 34 5.36 16.09 19.02
N TYR A 35 6.30 16.23 19.96
CA TYR A 35 7.48 15.38 19.99
C TYR A 35 7.12 13.93 20.29
N ALA A 36 6.20 13.70 21.23
CA ALA A 36 5.71 12.37 21.57
C ALA A 36 4.98 11.72 20.38
N LEU A 37 4.13 12.47 19.69
CA LEU A 37 3.43 12.00 18.49
C LEU A 37 4.41 11.64 17.37
N HIS A 38 5.38 12.51 17.11
CA HIS A 38 6.43 12.28 16.12
C HIS A 38 7.21 10.99 16.43
N GLN A 39 7.63 10.78 17.68
CA GLN A 39 8.33 9.56 18.12
C GLN A 39 7.42 8.32 18.03
N ALA A 40 6.13 8.44 18.33
CA ALA A 40 5.17 7.34 18.23
C ALA A 40 4.93 6.88 16.78
N LEU A 41 5.04 7.79 15.80
CA LEU A 41 4.87 7.48 14.38
C LEU A 41 6.08 6.78 13.74
N LEU A 42 7.29 7.00 14.27
CA LEU A 42 8.50 6.46 13.65
C LEU A 42 8.55 4.92 13.61
N PRO A 43 8.25 4.15 14.68
CA PRO A 43 8.25 2.70 14.64
C PRO A 43 7.29 2.07 13.61
N PRO A 44 5.98 2.44 13.55
CA PRO A 44 5.08 1.87 12.56
C PRO A 44 5.46 2.29 11.13
N LEU A 45 5.84 3.55 10.89
CA LEU A 45 6.30 3.98 9.57
C LEU A 45 7.55 3.22 9.14
N ARG A 46 8.55 3.07 10.02
CA ARG A 46 9.77 2.28 9.73
C ARG A 46 9.45 0.82 9.41
N TYR A 47 8.46 0.24 10.06
CA TYR A 47 8.02 -1.12 9.76
C TYR A 47 7.37 -1.21 8.38
N LEU A 48 6.49 -0.27 8.04
CA LEU A 48 5.81 -0.22 6.74
C LEU A 48 6.78 0.05 5.59
N THR A 49 7.73 0.95 5.81
CA THR A 49 8.66 1.45 4.79
C THR A 49 10.06 0.84 4.91
N ALA A 50 10.17 -0.34 5.51
CA ALA A 50 11.47 -0.96 5.83
C ALA A 50 12.32 -1.10 4.56
N THR A 51 13.47 -0.41 4.57
CA THR A 51 14.47 -0.25 3.48
C THR A 51 14.07 0.54 2.24
N SER A 52 12.82 1.01 2.17
CA SER A 52 12.37 1.91 1.10
C SER A 52 12.78 3.37 1.35
N LEU A 53 12.85 3.78 2.62
CA LEU A 53 13.19 5.15 3.03
C LEU A 53 14.49 5.19 3.83
N LEU A 54 15.30 6.22 3.58
CA LEU A 54 16.42 6.61 4.42
C LEU A 54 15.93 7.14 5.78
N PRO A 55 16.79 7.14 6.82
CA PRO A 55 16.45 7.71 8.12
C PRO A 55 15.94 9.14 8.03
N ALA A 56 16.56 10.00 7.22
CA ALA A 56 16.13 11.39 7.03
C ALA A 56 14.74 11.49 6.36
N GLU A 57 14.46 10.64 5.38
CA GLU A 57 13.16 10.63 4.68
C GLU A 57 12.04 10.13 5.57
N LEU A 58 12.33 9.15 6.42
CA LEU A 58 11.40 8.67 7.44
C LEU A 58 11.02 9.79 8.42
N GLN A 59 12.01 10.61 8.84
CA GLN A 59 11.75 11.78 9.68
C GLN A 59 10.88 12.80 8.95
N LEU A 60 11.21 13.10 7.68
CA LEU A 60 10.44 14.03 6.86
C LEU A 60 8.99 13.56 6.66
N LEU A 61 8.77 12.25 6.44
CA LEU A 61 7.44 11.67 6.31
C LEU A 61 6.63 11.84 7.59
N SER A 62 7.22 11.53 8.75
CA SER A 62 6.55 11.73 10.05
C SER A 62 6.17 13.20 10.26
N ILE A 63 7.09 14.12 10.02
CA ILE A 63 6.84 15.57 10.13
C ILE A 63 5.73 16.01 9.16
N SER A 64 5.76 15.51 7.92
CA SER A 64 4.76 15.85 6.89
C SER A 64 3.36 15.36 7.29
N LEU A 65 3.24 14.17 7.86
CA LEU A 65 1.96 13.63 8.35
C LEU A 65 1.41 14.41 9.54
N VAL A 66 2.28 14.87 10.44
CA VAL A 66 1.90 15.73 11.57
C VAL A 66 1.48 17.11 11.08
N ASN A 67 2.22 17.70 10.13
CA ASN A 67 1.84 18.98 9.53
C ASN A 67 0.49 18.88 8.79
N LEU A 68 0.26 17.79 8.07
CA LEU A 68 -1.03 17.52 7.42
C LEU A 68 -2.17 17.38 8.44
N LEU A 69 -1.91 16.82 9.62
CA LEU A 69 -2.92 16.68 10.67
C LEU A 69 -3.30 18.05 11.27
N LEU A 70 -2.33 18.94 11.45
CA LEU A 70 -2.51 20.17 12.23
C LEU A 70 -2.84 21.40 11.38
N PHE A 71 -2.33 21.47 10.14
CA PHE A 71 -2.39 22.67 9.30
C PHE A 71 -3.19 22.47 8.01
N ALA A 72 -4.00 21.42 7.92
CA ALA A 72 -4.89 21.22 6.78
C ALA A 72 -6.07 22.21 6.86
N GLU A 73 -5.96 23.33 6.15
CA GLU A 73 -7.03 24.34 6.03
C GLU A 73 -7.84 24.20 4.75
N SER A 74 -7.22 23.77 3.65
CA SER A 74 -7.95 23.66 2.38
C SER A 74 -8.86 22.42 2.35
N PRO A 75 -10.04 22.48 1.70
CA PRO A 75 -10.97 21.34 1.64
C PRO A 75 -10.32 20.04 1.14
N GLN A 76 -9.43 20.14 0.13
CA GLN A 76 -8.77 18.97 -0.43
C GLN A 76 -7.79 18.33 0.57
N MET A 77 -7.06 19.15 1.33
CA MET A 77 -6.12 18.66 2.33
C MET A 77 -6.84 18.14 3.58
N ILE A 78 -7.99 18.71 3.95
CA ILE A 78 -8.86 18.18 5.01
C ILE A 78 -9.37 16.79 4.61
N ILE A 79 -9.83 16.61 3.36
CA ILE A 79 -10.23 15.30 2.84
C ILE A 79 -9.06 14.32 2.91
N LEU A 80 -7.88 14.69 2.43
CA LEU A 80 -6.69 13.83 2.47
C LEU A 80 -6.29 13.47 3.90
N SER A 81 -6.25 14.44 4.80
CA SER A 81 -5.93 14.26 6.22
C SER A 81 -6.92 13.31 6.89
N THR A 82 -8.22 13.50 6.64
CA THR A 82 -9.28 12.64 7.17
C THR A 82 -9.16 11.20 6.64
N LEU A 83 -8.91 11.02 5.35
CA LEU A 83 -8.73 9.69 4.74
C LEU A 83 -7.50 8.96 5.28
N ILE A 84 -6.38 9.66 5.46
CA ILE A 84 -5.14 9.07 5.98
C ILE A 84 -5.27 8.78 7.48
N TRP A 85 -5.64 9.76 8.29
CA TRP A 85 -5.65 9.62 9.74
C TRP A 85 -6.86 8.85 10.26
N VAL A 86 -8.06 9.36 10.01
CA VAL A 86 -9.29 8.71 10.50
C VAL A 86 -9.49 7.38 9.78
N GLY A 87 -9.34 7.36 8.46
CA GLY A 87 -9.50 6.15 7.66
C GLY A 87 -8.53 5.04 8.08
N ALA A 88 -7.23 5.34 8.19
CA ALA A 88 -6.26 4.32 8.60
C ALA A 88 -6.42 3.91 10.07
N LEU A 89 -6.73 4.83 10.98
CA LEU A 89 -6.90 4.51 12.40
C LEU A 89 -8.14 3.64 12.64
N CYS A 90 -9.27 3.95 12.00
CA CYS A 90 -10.46 3.10 12.05
C CYS A 90 -10.18 1.71 11.46
N LEU A 91 -9.48 1.65 10.32
CA LEU A 91 -9.16 0.38 9.68
C LEU A 91 -8.18 -0.46 10.52
N PHE A 92 -7.24 0.21 11.20
CA PHE A 92 -6.34 -0.44 12.15
C PHE A 92 -7.10 -1.01 13.36
N ALA A 93 -8.02 -0.23 13.94
CA ALA A 93 -8.80 -0.62 15.11
C ALA A 93 -9.75 -1.80 14.82
N PHE A 94 -10.54 -1.72 13.74
CA PHE A 94 -11.55 -2.72 13.42
C PHE A 94 -11.03 -3.87 12.54
N GLY A 95 -10.08 -3.59 11.64
CA GLY A 95 -9.56 -4.57 10.67
C GLY A 95 -8.22 -5.19 11.07
N GLY A 96 -7.44 -4.58 11.95
CA GLY A 96 -6.03 -4.95 12.19
C GLY A 96 -5.83 -6.40 12.65
N SER A 97 -6.70 -6.91 13.53
CA SER A 97 -6.62 -8.31 14.00
C SER A 97 -6.93 -9.30 12.88
N VAL A 98 -7.99 -9.05 12.10
CA VAL A 98 -8.43 -9.90 11.00
C VAL A 98 -7.41 -9.90 9.85
N LEU A 99 -6.82 -8.75 9.54
CA LEU A 99 -5.73 -8.66 8.55
C LEU A 99 -4.52 -9.49 8.98
N ARG A 100 -4.11 -9.43 10.25
CA ARG A 100 -3.02 -10.27 10.77
C ARG A 100 -3.32 -11.77 10.64
N TYR A 101 -4.55 -12.20 10.96
CA TYR A 101 -4.97 -13.59 10.78
C TYR A 101 -5.04 -13.99 9.31
N GLY A 102 -5.51 -13.10 8.43
CA GLY A 102 -5.57 -13.32 6.99
C GLY A 102 -4.18 -13.54 6.38
N VAL A 103 -3.23 -12.66 6.70
CA VAL A 103 -1.84 -12.79 6.26
C VAL A 103 -1.18 -14.06 6.84
N ALA A 104 -1.40 -14.35 8.12
CA ALA A 104 -0.87 -15.57 8.74
C ALA A 104 -1.38 -16.84 8.04
N LEU A 105 -2.68 -16.91 7.74
CA LEU A 105 -3.29 -18.01 7.00
C LEU A 105 -2.79 -18.11 5.56
N ALA A 106 -2.50 -16.97 4.93
CA ALA A 106 -2.05 -16.93 3.55
C ALA A 106 -0.56 -17.33 3.39
N ARG A 107 0.27 -17.15 4.42
CA ARG A 107 1.66 -17.66 4.49
C ARG A 107 1.78 -19.16 4.72
N VAL A 108 0.73 -19.85 5.18
CA VAL A 108 0.76 -21.31 5.37
C VAL A 108 0.72 -21.99 3.99
N PRO A 109 1.76 -22.75 3.59
CA PRO A 109 1.76 -23.43 2.31
C PRO A 109 0.73 -24.56 2.29
N LYS A 110 0.09 -24.77 1.14
CA LYS A 110 -1.06 -25.70 0.98
C LYS A 110 -0.76 -27.14 1.45
N TRP A 111 0.48 -27.59 1.31
CA TRP A 111 0.90 -28.95 1.70
C TRP A 111 1.02 -29.14 3.23
N LYS A 112 1.14 -28.05 4.00
CA LYS A 112 1.14 -28.08 5.48
C LYS A 112 -0.26 -28.13 6.08
N LEU A 113 -1.30 -27.93 5.27
CA LEU A 113 -2.69 -28.07 5.70
C LEU A 113 -3.07 -29.55 5.75
N LYS A 114 -4.03 -29.92 6.62
CA LYS A 114 -4.50 -31.31 6.68
C LYS A 114 -5.12 -31.72 5.35
N ARG A 115 -4.65 -32.85 4.79
CA ARG A 115 -5.24 -33.44 3.58
C ARG A 115 -6.65 -33.95 3.91
N ALA A 116 -7.62 -33.56 3.09
CA ALA A 116 -9.04 -33.88 3.28
C ALA A 116 -9.31 -35.40 3.40
N GLY A 117 -8.49 -36.23 2.75
CA GLY A 117 -8.60 -37.70 2.82
C GLY A 117 -8.48 -38.29 4.24
N ASN A 118 -7.72 -37.64 5.14
CA ASN A 118 -7.63 -38.11 6.53
C ASN A 118 -8.89 -37.78 7.36
N ILE A 119 -9.67 -36.77 6.96
CA ILE A 119 -10.93 -36.43 7.65
C ILE A 119 -12.02 -37.39 7.26
N VAL A 120 -12.14 -37.72 5.97
CA VAL A 120 -13.11 -38.72 5.49
C VAL A 120 -12.80 -40.07 6.13
N LYS A 121 -11.53 -40.50 6.12
CA LYS A 121 -11.10 -41.76 6.75
C LYS A 121 -11.35 -41.79 8.27
N ASN A 122 -11.17 -40.66 8.96
CA ASN A 122 -11.43 -40.56 10.41
C ASN A 122 -12.92 -40.42 10.75
N ARG A 123 -13.73 -39.80 9.89
CA ARG A 123 -15.19 -39.74 10.07
C ARG A 123 -15.82 -41.09 9.80
N GLU A 124 -15.37 -41.78 8.75
CA GLU A 124 -15.82 -43.14 8.44
C GLU A 124 -15.39 -44.13 9.52
N SER A 125 -14.17 -44.04 10.06
CA SER A 125 -13.76 -44.90 11.18
C SER A 125 -14.54 -44.59 12.45
N PHE A 126 -14.82 -43.30 12.75
CA PHE A 126 -15.64 -42.92 13.90
C PHE A 126 -17.09 -43.38 13.75
N ILE A 127 -17.71 -43.19 12.58
CA ILE A 127 -19.08 -43.67 12.32
C ILE A 127 -19.11 -45.19 12.39
N ARG A 128 -18.12 -45.90 11.83
CA ARG A 128 -18.04 -47.37 11.94
C ARG A 128 -17.91 -47.85 13.39
N LEU A 129 -17.14 -47.14 14.23
CA LEU A 129 -17.01 -47.42 15.66
C LEU A 129 -18.30 -47.13 16.43
N LEU A 130 -19.01 -46.05 16.08
CA LEU A 130 -20.29 -45.71 16.71
C LEU A 130 -21.37 -46.73 16.35
N THR A 131 -21.45 -47.11 15.07
CA THR A 131 -22.40 -48.11 14.58
C THR A 131 -22.09 -49.50 15.12
N SER A 132 -20.81 -49.86 15.30
CA SER A 132 -20.45 -51.14 15.92
C SER A 132 -20.75 -51.17 17.42
N SER A 133 -20.58 -50.06 18.13
CA SER A 133 -20.98 -49.94 19.55
C SER A 133 -22.50 -50.00 19.71
N LEU A 134 -23.25 -49.27 18.88
CA LEU A 134 -24.72 -49.29 18.88
C LEU A 134 -25.30 -50.66 18.52
N LYS A 135 -24.70 -51.38 17.55
CA LYS A 135 -25.11 -52.76 17.23
C LYS A 135 -24.86 -53.72 18.38
N ARG A 136 -23.80 -53.50 19.17
CA ARG A 136 -23.47 -54.32 20.33
C ARG A 136 -24.45 -54.10 21.47
N ASP A 137 -24.87 -52.86 21.69
CA ASP A 137 -25.89 -52.52 22.71
C ASP A 137 -27.30 -52.98 22.29
N PHE A 138 -27.63 -52.93 21.00
CA PHE A 138 -28.93 -53.43 20.52
C PHE A 138 -29.05 -54.96 20.58
N SER A 139 -27.95 -55.70 20.39
CA SER A 139 -27.92 -57.16 20.58
C SER A 139 -28.02 -57.61 22.05
N VAL A 140 -27.82 -56.71 23.01
CA VAL A 140 -27.98 -56.98 24.44
C VAL A 140 -29.38 -56.58 24.93
N ALA A 141 -30.06 -55.66 24.24
CA ALA A 141 -31.37 -55.14 24.63
C ALA A 141 -32.59 -55.94 24.11
N THR A 142 -32.45 -56.76 23.07
CA THR A 142 -33.52 -57.66 22.60
C THR A 142 -33.10 -59.11 22.75
N GLY A 143 -33.34 -59.68 23.93
CA GLY A 143 -33.19 -61.10 24.22
C GLY A 143 -34.27 -61.93 23.51
N TRP A 144 -34.07 -62.19 22.21
CA TRP A 144 -34.94 -63.08 21.44
C TRP A 144 -34.13 -64.28 20.92
N SER A 145 -34.33 -65.42 21.58
CA SER A 145 -33.85 -66.74 21.15
C SER A 145 -35.04 -67.51 20.59
N PRO A 146 -34.96 -68.12 19.39
CA PRO A 146 -36.06 -68.98 18.91
C PRO A 146 -35.98 -70.36 19.59
N PRO A 147 -37.12 -71.00 19.91
CA PRO A 147 -37.14 -72.25 20.65
C PRO A 147 -36.95 -73.48 19.74
N SER A 148 -36.38 -74.53 20.30
CA SER A 148 -36.17 -75.85 19.68
C SER A 148 -37.02 -76.92 20.36
N SER A 149 -37.82 -77.67 19.57
CA SER A 149 -38.29 -79.06 19.80
C SER A 149 -39.47 -79.34 18.86
N ALA A 150 -39.77 -80.51 18.29
CA ALA A 150 -39.12 -81.80 18.04
C ALA A 150 -40.18 -82.64 17.27
N GLN A 151 -39.79 -83.50 16.31
CA GLN A 151 -40.46 -84.76 15.87
C GLN A 151 -39.97 -85.11 14.45
N HIS A 152 -39.08 -86.10 14.29
CA HIS A 152 -39.34 -87.54 14.06
C HIS A 152 -39.92 -87.89 12.67
N SER A 153 -39.06 -88.39 11.76
CA SER A 153 -39.30 -89.57 10.90
C SER A 153 -38.10 -89.84 9.96
N LEU A 154 -37.44 -90.98 10.15
CA LEU A 154 -36.63 -91.73 9.18
C LEU A 154 -37.56 -92.53 8.23
N PRO A 155 -37.10 -93.30 7.20
CA PRO A 155 -35.76 -93.43 6.58
C PRO A 155 -35.77 -93.40 5.01
N GLU A 156 -34.60 -93.36 4.36
CA GLU A 156 -34.19 -94.30 3.29
C GLU A 156 -32.76 -94.01 2.75
N SER A 157 -31.90 -95.07 2.80
CA SER A 157 -30.84 -95.53 1.86
C SER A 157 -29.92 -94.50 1.14
N SER A 158 -28.59 -94.62 0.97
CA SER A 158 -27.53 -95.62 1.25
C SER A 158 -26.17 -95.07 0.76
N ALA A 159 -25.06 -95.42 1.45
CA ALA A 159 -23.64 -95.56 1.03
C ALA A 159 -22.89 -94.33 0.42
N ASP A 160 -21.61 -94.00 0.70
CA ASP A 160 -20.52 -94.62 1.48
C ASP A 160 -19.42 -93.58 1.82
N GLU A 161 -18.73 -93.81 2.96
CA GLU A 161 -17.35 -93.45 3.42
C GLU A 161 -16.74 -92.03 3.23
N SER A 162 -15.93 -91.42 4.12
CA SER A 162 -15.45 -91.62 5.50
C SER A 162 -14.74 -90.30 5.97
N SER A 163 -14.66 -90.03 7.28
CA SER A 163 -14.12 -88.82 7.96
C SER A 163 -12.92 -89.21 8.87
N PRO A 164 -12.33 -88.40 9.80
CA PRO A 164 -12.58 -86.98 10.19
C PRO A 164 -11.33 -86.13 10.57
N TYR A 165 -11.55 -84.81 10.73
CA TYR A 165 -10.77 -83.91 11.60
C TYR A 165 -11.57 -83.62 12.88
N HIS A 166 -10.96 -83.68 14.06
CA HIS A 166 -11.56 -83.26 15.33
C HIS A 166 -11.02 -81.91 15.82
N THR A 167 -11.95 -81.07 16.28
CA THR A 167 -11.78 -79.83 17.03
C THR A 167 -12.10 -80.07 18.51
N HIS A 168 -11.42 -79.36 19.41
CA HIS A 168 -11.82 -79.24 20.81
C HIS A 168 -11.93 -77.77 21.24
N LYS A 169 -13.05 -77.45 21.89
CA LYS A 169 -13.39 -76.20 22.58
C LYS A 169 -13.03 -76.33 24.06
N GLN A 170 -12.59 -75.23 24.68
CA GLN A 170 -12.86 -74.91 26.09
C GLN A 170 -12.83 -73.38 26.31
N ASN A 171 -13.76 -72.89 27.14
CA ASN A 171 -13.96 -71.49 27.50
C ASN A 171 -13.16 -71.12 28.76
N SER A 172 -12.71 -69.87 28.89
CA SER A 172 -12.73 -69.14 30.17
C SER A 172 -12.67 -67.61 29.96
N SER A 173 -13.27 -66.91 30.92
CA SER A 173 -13.66 -65.49 31.00
C SER A 173 -12.52 -64.48 31.07
N LEU A 174 -12.72 -63.26 30.53
CA LEU A 174 -11.99 -62.07 31.00
C LEU A 174 -12.87 -60.79 30.99
N GLN A 175 -12.89 -60.14 32.15
CA GLN A 175 -13.48 -58.82 32.44
C GLN A 175 -12.71 -57.70 31.73
N ILE A 176 -13.40 -56.70 31.21
CA ILE A 176 -12.77 -55.53 30.57
C ILE A 176 -12.59 -54.41 31.61
N GLN A 177 -11.34 -54.07 31.91
CA GLN A 177 -10.94 -52.94 32.74
C GLN A 177 -10.88 -51.64 31.91
N VAL A 178 -11.34 -50.54 32.51
CA VAL A 178 -11.42 -49.17 31.94
C VAL A 178 -10.04 -48.55 31.61
N SER A 179 -8.94 -49.26 31.86
CA SER A 179 -7.57 -48.87 31.52
C SER A 179 -7.25 -48.90 30.02
N ASP A 180 -7.94 -49.73 29.23
CA ASP A 180 -7.63 -49.90 27.80
C ASP A 180 -8.11 -48.75 26.91
N ILE A 181 -9.06 -47.95 27.39
CA ILE A 181 -9.50 -46.75 26.66
C ILE A 181 -8.43 -45.64 26.78
N LYS A 182 -7.73 -45.56 27.92
CA LYS A 182 -6.62 -44.59 28.12
C LYS A 182 -5.36 -44.99 27.35
N SER A 183 -5.05 -46.28 27.23
CA SER A 183 -3.91 -46.78 26.45
C SER A 183 -4.14 -46.60 24.94
N ALA A 184 -5.37 -46.82 24.45
CA ALA A 184 -5.77 -46.55 23.07
C ALA A 184 -5.72 -45.05 22.72
N LEU A 185 -6.09 -44.16 23.65
CA LEU A 185 -5.97 -42.69 23.49
C LEU A 185 -4.51 -42.22 23.51
N LYS A 186 -3.63 -42.89 24.26
CA LYS A 186 -2.19 -42.58 24.33
C LYS A 186 -1.44 -43.08 23.09
N GLY A 187 -1.77 -44.27 22.58
CA GLY A 187 -1.22 -44.82 21.34
C GLY A 187 -1.64 -44.06 20.07
N ALA A 188 -2.79 -43.36 20.11
CA ALA A 188 -3.22 -42.46 19.03
C ALA A 188 -2.44 -41.13 18.99
N PHE A 189 -1.78 -40.74 20.09
CA PHE A 189 -0.98 -39.51 20.21
C PHE A 189 0.51 -39.72 19.85
N GLU A 190 0.98 -40.96 19.76
CA GLU A 190 2.41 -41.29 19.51
C GLU A 190 2.74 -41.64 18.05
N ARG A 191 1.76 -41.68 17.13
CA ARG A 191 2.03 -41.82 15.69
C ARG A 191 2.23 -40.45 15.02
N GLU A 192 3.28 -39.74 15.42
CA GLU A 192 3.96 -38.79 14.53
C GLU A 192 4.90 -39.58 13.61
N THR A 193 4.65 -39.51 12.30
CA THR A 193 5.50 -40.11 11.28
C THR A 193 6.83 -39.37 11.18
N ASN A 194 7.93 -40.06 11.52
CA ASN A 194 9.26 -39.72 11.05
C ASN A 194 9.32 -39.89 9.53
N SER A 195 9.57 -38.82 8.78
CA SER A 195 9.98 -38.93 7.37
C SER A 195 10.83 -37.72 6.97
N ALA A 196 12.05 -38.05 6.54
CA ALA A 196 13.03 -37.32 5.73
C ALA A 196 14.36 -37.06 6.44
N THR A 197 15.18 -38.11 6.57
CA THR A 197 16.64 -37.98 6.53
C THR A 197 17.06 -38.08 5.06
N GLU A 198 17.61 -37.00 4.51
CA GLU A 198 18.39 -37.05 3.28
C GLU A 198 19.62 -37.94 3.53
N GLN A 199 19.76 -39.00 2.72
CA GLN A 199 21.01 -39.75 2.63
C GLN A 199 22.02 -38.88 1.89
N ILE A 200 23.04 -38.41 2.62
CA ILE A 200 24.25 -37.87 2.02
C ILE A 200 24.99 -39.04 1.38
N GLN A 201 25.20 -38.95 0.08
CA GLN A 201 25.95 -39.87 -0.74
C GLN A 201 27.45 -39.65 -0.46
N GLU A 202 28.12 -40.60 0.19
CA GLU A 202 29.58 -40.59 0.28
C GLU A 202 30.19 -41.11 -1.05
N PRO A 203 31.28 -40.48 -1.54
CA PRO A 203 31.91 -40.89 -2.78
C PRO A 203 32.79 -42.15 -2.62
N PHE A 204 32.75 -42.93 -3.70
CA PHE A 204 33.51 -44.12 -4.04
C PHE A 204 35.01 -44.07 -3.66
N ILE A 205 35.53 -45.11 -3.00
CA ILE A 205 36.98 -45.36 -2.80
C ILE A 205 37.32 -46.77 -3.34
N LEU A 206 38.31 -46.84 -4.24
CA LEU A 206 38.94 -48.05 -4.78
C LEU A 206 40.09 -48.55 -3.86
N PRO A 207 40.53 -49.82 -3.96
CA PRO A 207 41.26 -50.51 -2.89
C PRO A 207 42.80 -50.39 -2.95
N ASN A 208 43.38 -50.34 -1.74
CA ASN A 208 44.68 -50.79 -1.22
C ASN A 208 45.89 -51.05 -2.16
N ASN A 209 47.06 -50.52 -1.74
CA ASN A 209 48.28 -51.32 -1.49
C ASN A 209 49.25 -50.63 -0.49
N ALA A 210 49.81 -51.46 0.39
CA ALA A 210 50.73 -51.34 1.56
C ALA A 210 52.00 -50.44 1.46
N PRO A 211 52.94 -50.37 2.45
CA PRO A 211 52.92 -50.63 3.92
C PRO A 211 53.52 -49.47 4.79
N SER A 212 53.30 -49.51 6.11
CA SER A 212 54.04 -48.77 7.19
C SER A 212 55.47 -49.34 7.40
N PRO A 213 56.49 -48.67 8.03
CA PRO A 213 56.43 -48.07 9.38
C PRO A 213 57.44 -46.93 9.74
N SER A 214 57.25 -46.27 10.90
CA SER A 214 58.28 -46.16 11.96
C SER A 214 57.82 -45.28 13.14
N SER A 215 58.03 -45.85 14.32
CA SER A 215 57.76 -45.29 15.65
C SER A 215 59.02 -44.65 16.25
N ILE A 216 58.91 -43.48 16.90
CA ILE A 216 59.79 -43.13 18.03
C ILE A 216 58.96 -42.44 19.13
N ARG A 217 58.90 -43.12 20.28
CA ARG A 217 58.44 -42.62 21.59
C ARG A 217 59.56 -41.78 22.24
N ARG A 218 59.22 -40.62 22.82
CA ARG A 218 59.97 -40.05 23.97
C ARG A 218 59.03 -39.63 25.09
N ARG A 219 59.53 -39.80 26.31
CA ARG A 219 58.82 -39.94 27.60
C ARG A 219 58.38 -38.61 28.22
N ASN A 220 57.35 -38.72 29.07
CA ASN A 220 56.78 -37.72 29.97
C ASN A 220 57.81 -37.10 30.94
N THR A 221 57.61 -35.83 31.31
CA THR A 221 57.49 -35.37 32.71
C THR A 221 56.86 -33.97 32.72
N LEU A 222 55.75 -33.78 33.44
CA LEU A 222 55.41 -32.62 34.30
C LEU A 222 53.97 -32.81 34.85
N PRO A 223 53.71 -32.52 36.15
CA PRO A 223 52.45 -32.88 36.80
C PRO A 223 51.40 -31.73 36.84
N ALA A 224 50.16 -32.13 36.56
CA ALA A 224 48.87 -31.76 37.16
C ALA A 224 48.58 -30.31 37.61
N VAL A 225 47.53 -29.70 37.05
CA VAL A 225 46.33 -29.20 37.79
C VAL A 225 45.09 -29.18 36.87
N LEU A 226 44.01 -29.81 37.36
CA LEU A 226 42.60 -29.85 36.95
C LEU A 226 42.17 -29.21 35.60
N LYS A 227 41.76 -30.07 34.66
CA LYS A 227 40.55 -29.84 33.84
C LYS A 227 39.59 -30.98 34.07
N LYS A 228 38.57 -30.75 34.91
CA LYS A 228 37.42 -31.63 35.01
C LYS A 228 36.74 -31.66 33.64
N SER A 229 36.84 -32.81 32.96
CA SER A 229 36.10 -33.10 31.74
C SER A 229 34.61 -33.19 32.08
N LEU A 230 33.92 -32.07 32.01
CA LEU A 230 32.48 -32.10 31.77
C LEU A 230 32.31 -32.17 30.26
N SER A 231 31.95 -33.36 29.81
CA SER A 231 31.38 -33.63 28.50
C SER A 231 30.43 -32.49 28.10
N PRO A 232 30.56 -31.92 26.88
CA PRO A 232 29.49 -31.08 26.39
C PRO A 232 28.34 -32.03 26.08
N GLN A 233 27.44 -32.21 27.06
CA GLN A 233 26.04 -32.43 26.74
C GLN A 233 25.68 -31.29 25.78
N ARG A 234 25.76 -31.58 24.48
CA ARG A 234 24.99 -30.90 23.44
C ARG A 234 23.53 -31.12 23.84
N ARG A 235 23.05 -30.34 24.80
CA ARG A 235 21.66 -29.92 24.83
C ARG A 235 21.50 -29.20 23.50
N LEU A 236 21.08 -29.95 22.49
CA LEU A 236 20.30 -29.42 21.39
C LEU A 236 19.21 -28.62 22.09
N ARG A 237 19.47 -27.33 22.23
CA ARG A 237 18.48 -26.34 22.63
C ARG A 237 17.59 -26.29 21.40
N ARG A 238 16.73 -27.31 21.27
CA ARG A 238 15.62 -27.36 20.35
C ARG A 238 14.91 -26.07 20.66
N ARG A 239 15.09 -25.07 19.80
CA ARG A 239 14.39 -23.81 19.89
C ARG A 239 12.96 -24.21 19.60
N ASN A 240 12.25 -24.67 20.63
CA ASN A 240 10.81 -24.74 20.65
C ASN A 240 10.40 -23.27 20.57
N THR A 241 10.41 -22.73 19.36
CA THR A 241 9.49 -21.67 19.01
C THR A 241 8.14 -22.30 19.26
N SER A 242 7.58 -22.05 20.43
CA SER A 242 6.17 -22.30 20.70
C SER A 242 5.43 -21.60 19.56
N LYS A 243 5.04 -22.38 18.55
CA LYS A 243 4.27 -21.87 17.43
C LYS A 243 3.08 -21.18 18.06
N SER A 244 2.87 -19.90 17.76
CA SER A 244 1.72 -19.14 18.27
C SER A 244 0.46 -20.00 18.11
N GLY A 245 -0.42 -20.07 19.11
CA GLY A 245 -1.62 -20.93 19.07
C GLY A 245 -2.44 -20.76 17.79
N ALA A 246 -2.42 -19.56 17.18
CA ALA A 246 -3.01 -19.28 15.89
C ALA A 246 -2.38 -20.08 14.73
N GLN A 247 -1.05 -20.24 14.70
CA GLN A 247 -0.36 -21.04 13.67
C GLN A 247 -0.68 -22.54 13.80
N GLN A 248 -0.80 -23.05 15.03
CA GLN A 248 -1.21 -24.44 15.26
C GLN A 248 -2.66 -24.67 14.83
N TYR A 249 -3.55 -23.70 15.09
CA TYR A 249 -4.92 -23.72 14.60
C TYR A 249 -5.00 -23.77 13.07
N PHE A 250 -4.22 -22.94 12.36
CA PHE A 250 -4.26 -22.93 10.89
C PHE A 250 -3.78 -24.23 10.25
N LEU A 251 -2.83 -24.94 10.88
CA LEU A 251 -2.35 -26.24 10.41
C LEU A 251 -3.41 -27.35 10.55
N SER A 252 -4.41 -27.15 11.42
CA SER A 252 -5.51 -28.11 11.61
C SER A 252 -6.57 -28.06 10.51
N LEU A 253 -6.58 -27.00 9.68
CA LEU A 253 -7.61 -26.77 8.67
C LEU A 253 -7.36 -27.56 7.39
N THR A 254 -8.43 -27.91 6.69
CA THR A 254 -8.35 -28.41 5.30
C THR A 254 -8.08 -27.28 4.31
N PRO A 255 -7.54 -27.56 3.11
CA PRO A 255 -7.37 -26.55 2.07
C PRO A 255 -8.68 -25.83 1.69
N GLU A 256 -9.81 -26.52 1.67
CA GLU A 256 -11.12 -25.92 1.38
C GLU A 256 -11.60 -25.01 2.51
N GLN A 257 -11.47 -25.44 3.77
CA GLN A 257 -11.82 -24.63 4.93
C GLN A 257 -10.93 -23.38 5.02
N ALA A 258 -9.64 -23.51 4.71
CA ALA A 258 -8.71 -22.39 4.65
C ALA A 258 -9.12 -21.37 3.58
N ASN A 259 -9.54 -21.83 2.39
CA ASN A 259 -10.04 -20.94 1.34
C ASN A 259 -11.34 -20.24 1.75
N LYS A 260 -12.31 -20.95 2.33
CA LYS A 260 -13.56 -20.34 2.84
C LYS A 260 -13.26 -19.26 3.88
N LYS A 261 -12.35 -19.52 4.81
CA LYS A 261 -11.93 -18.53 5.83
C LYS A 261 -11.23 -17.32 5.25
N LYS A 262 -10.38 -17.50 4.22
CA LYS A 262 -9.76 -16.36 3.52
C LYS A 262 -10.81 -15.43 2.91
N TRP A 263 -11.86 -15.99 2.30
CA TRP A 263 -12.97 -15.21 1.76
C TRP A 263 -13.81 -14.55 2.85
N ILE A 264 -14.09 -15.23 3.96
CA ILE A 264 -14.81 -14.64 5.10
C ILE A 264 -14.04 -13.44 5.67
N TYR A 265 -12.72 -13.59 5.88
CA TYR A 265 -11.88 -12.47 6.34
C TYR A 265 -11.86 -11.32 5.33
N ALA A 266 -11.80 -11.62 4.03
CA ALA A 266 -11.85 -10.60 2.99
C ALA A 266 -13.18 -9.85 2.98
N ILE A 267 -14.31 -10.56 3.00
CA ILE A 267 -15.66 -9.97 3.04
C ILE A 267 -15.80 -9.09 4.28
N TYR A 268 -15.36 -9.57 5.44
CA TYR A 268 -15.37 -8.77 6.67
C TYR A 268 -14.60 -7.45 6.51
N ILE A 269 -13.38 -7.50 5.97
CA ILE A 269 -12.57 -6.30 5.76
C ILE A 269 -13.23 -5.34 4.75
N TYR A 270 -13.79 -5.85 3.65
CA TYR A 270 -14.51 -4.99 2.71
C TYR A 270 -15.75 -4.34 3.33
N LEU A 271 -16.50 -5.07 4.16
CA LEU A 271 -17.63 -4.50 4.91
C LEU A 271 -17.18 -3.42 5.91
N VAL A 272 -16.08 -3.65 6.63
CA VAL A 272 -15.47 -2.65 7.52
C VAL A 272 -15.05 -1.41 6.73
N MET A 273 -14.41 -1.58 5.56
CA MET A 273 -14.05 -0.45 4.70
C MET A 273 -15.27 0.36 4.26
N ILE A 274 -16.34 -0.31 3.84
CA ILE A 274 -17.60 0.35 3.47
C ILE A 274 -18.20 1.10 4.66
N ALA A 275 -18.22 0.48 5.85
CA ALA A 275 -18.72 1.10 7.07
C ALA A 275 -17.91 2.35 7.48
N ILE A 276 -16.58 2.31 7.30
CA ILE A 276 -15.70 3.46 7.58
C ILE A 276 -16.00 4.62 6.61
N VAL A 277 -16.21 4.33 5.33
CA VAL A 277 -16.56 5.32 4.30
C VAL A 277 -17.93 5.93 4.57
N LEU A 278 -18.94 5.12 4.90
CA LEU A 278 -20.31 5.60 5.13
C LEU A 278 -20.52 6.26 6.51
N GLY A 279 -19.69 5.92 7.50
CA GLY A 279 -19.79 6.42 8.87
C GLY A 279 -18.82 7.56 9.17
N PRO A 280 -17.69 7.30 9.83
CA PRO A 280 -16.81 8.34 10.36
C PRO A 280 -16.25 9.27 9.28
N LEU A 281 -15.86 8.74 8.11
CA LEU A 281 -15.31 9.58 7.04
C LEU A 281 -16.37 10.53 6.48
N ARG A 282 -17.58 10.02 6.20
CA ARG A 282 -18.70 10.82 5.71
C ARG A 282 -19.02 11.99 6.64
N LEU A 283 -19.12 11.73 7.94
CA LEU A 283 -19.49 12.73 8.94
C LEU A 283 -18.43 13.83 9.08
N ILE A 284 -17.15 13.46 9.12
CA ILE A 284 -16.05 14.43 9.29
C ILE A 284 -15.87 15.25 8.02
N ILE A 285 -15.90 14.63 6.84
CA ILE A 285 -15.79 15.34 5.55
C ILE A 285 -16.97 16.31 5.39
N SER A 286 -18.19 15.87 5.71
CA SER A 286 -19.38 16.73 5.68
C SER A 286 -19.19 17.98 6.53
N LYS A 287 -18.75 17.82 7.79
CA LYS A 287 -18.61 18.92 8.73
C LYS A 287 -17.47 19.88 8.40
N TYR A 288 -16.30 19.37 8.00
CA TYR A 288 -15.08 20.17 7.93
C TYR A 288 -14.62 20.52 6.51
N ALA A 289 -14.94 19.72 5.48
CA ALA A 289 -14.49 19.98 4.12
C ALA A 289 -15.60 20.54 3.21
N VAL A 290 -16.87 20.29 3.55
CA VAL A 290 -18.02 20.53 2.66
C VAL A 290 -19.12 21.36 3.33
N PHE A 291 -18.77 22.14 4.36
CA PHE A 291 -19.66 23.11 5.03
C PHE A 291 -21.04 22.56 5.44
N GLY A 292 -21.10 21.29 5.85
CA GLY A 292 -22.33 20.62 6.31
C GLY A 292 -23.11 19.89 5.22
N ALA A 293 -22.74 20.02 3.94
CA ALA A 293 -23.37 19.23 2.89
C ALA A 293 -22.91 17.76 2.95
N ASP A 294 -23.74 16.86 2.42
CA ASP A 294 -23.38 15.46 2.32
C ASP A 294 -22.29 15.24 1.27
N PRO A 295 -21.18 14.52 1.55
CA PRO A 295 -20.07 14.39 0.60
C PRO A 295 -20.45 13.71 -0.71
N PHE A 296 -21.41 12.77 -0.69
CA PHE A 296 -21.85 12.07 -1.90
C PHE A 296 -22.75 12.97 -2.74
N GLY A 297 -23.75 13.63 -2.12
CA GLY A 297 -24.58 14.62 -2.80
C GLY A 297 -23.77 15.77 -3.37
N TRP A 298 -22.82 16.29 -2.58
CA TRP A 298 -21.89 17.33 -3.00
C TRP A 298 -21.03 16.90 -4.18
N ALA A 299 -20.49 15.68 -4.19
CA ALA A 299 -19.69 15.19 -5.32
C ALA A 299 -20.51 15.13 -6.62
N ILE A 300 -21.80 14.77 -6.55
CA ILE A 300 -22.71 14.78 -7.70
C ILE A 300 -22.90 16.22 -8.20
N GLY A 301 -23.19 17.17 -7.32
CA GLY A 301 -23.29 18.58 -7.69
C GLY A 301 -21.98 19.13 -8.27
N TYR A 302 -20.85 18.74 -7.70
CA TYR A 302 -19.51 19.25 -8.03
C TYR A 302 -19.08 18.87 -9.45
N LEU A 303 -19.54 17.70 -9.92
CA LEU A 303 -19.24 17.16 -11.24
C LEU A 303 -20.36 17.42 -12.26
N PHE A 304 -21.63 17.37 -11.86
CA PHE A 304 -22.77 17.38 -12.79
C PHE A 304 -23.70 18.60 -12.63
N GLY A 305 -23.45 19.51 -11.69
CA GLY A 305 -24.36 20.62 -11.37
C GLY A 305 -24.63 21.62 -12.48
N ASN A 306 -23.74 21.73 -13.48
CA ASN A 306 -23.92 22.59 -14.66
C ASN A 306 -24.58 21.88 -15.86
N LEU A 307 -24.85 20.57 -15.77
CA LEU A 307 -25.58 19.85 -16.82
C LEU A 307 -27.08 20.10 -16.68
N ARG A 308 -27.66 20.89 -17.59
CA ARG A 308 -29.10 21.22 -17.57
C ARG A 308 -30.02 19.98 -17.42
N PRO A 309 -29.85 18.88 -18.18
CA PRO A 309 -30.74 17.72 -18.06
C PRO A 309 -30.64 17.04 -16.69
N VAL A 310 -29.44 16.99 -16.10
CA VAL A 310 -29.22 16.38 -14.78
C VAL A 310 -29.79 17.29 -13.70
N ARG A 311 -29.55 18.59 -13.80
CA ARG A 311 -30.10 19.60 -12.89
C ARG A 311 -31.62 19.54 -12.83
N PHE A 312 -32.31 19.57 -13.96
CA PHE A 312 -33.77 19.53 -13.97
C PHE A 312 -34.28 18.22 -13.37
N ARG A 313 -33.67 17.07 -13.69
CA ARG A 313 -34.03 15.80 -13.04
C ARG A 313 -33.82 15.79 -11.52
N ILE A 314 -32.75 16.43 -11.02
CA ILE A 314 -32.50 16.55 -9.57
C ILE A 314 -33.61 17.36 -8.91
N VAL A 315 -34.02 18.47 -9.53
CA VAL A 315 -35.12 19.31 -9.03
C VAL A 315 -36.46 18.57 -9.14
N ASP A 316 -36.73 17.90 -10.26
CA ASP A 316 -37.95 17.10 -10.45
C ASP A 316 -38.08 15.96 -9.42
N MET A 317 -36.94 15.45 -8.94
CA MET A 317 -36.86 14.42 -7.89
C MET A 317 -36.84 15.00 -6.46
N ASN A 318 -36.92 16.32 -6.27
CA ASN A 318 -36.76 17.02 -4.98
C ASN A 318 -35.48 16.62 -4.22
N LEU A 319 -34.37 16.50 -4.95
CA LEU A 319 -33.05 16.14 -4.40
C LEU A 319 -32.12 17.36 -4.26
N ASP A 320 -32.63 18.58 -4.43
CA ASP A 320 -31.89 19.84 -4.36
C ASP A 320 -31.39 20.18 -2.94
N ASP A 321 -32.09 19.74 -1.90
CA ASP A 321 -31.62 19.83 -0.51
C ASP A 321 -30.38 18.95 -0.25
N TRP A 322 -30.29 17.79 -0.92
CA TRP A 322 -29.20 16.85 -0.74
C TRP A 322 -28.02 17.11 -1.70
N ILE A 323 -28.32 17.56 -2.93
CA ILE A 323 -27.34 17.83 -3.97
C ILE A 323 -27.23 19.35 -4.15
N PRO A 324 -26.16 19.99 -3.64
CA PRO A 324 -26.01 21.43 -3.80
C PRO A 324 -25.77 21.79 -5.27
N LEU A 325 -26.61 22.66 -5.80
CA LEU A 325 -26.60 23.09 -7.20
C LEU A 325 -26.01 24.50 -7.34
N PRO A 326 -25.10 24.74 -8.31
CA PRO A 326 -24.59 26.08 -8.56
C PRO A 326 -25.70 27.02 -9.08
N PRO A 327 -25.58 28.34 -8.89
CA PRO A 327 -26.56 29.28 -9.44
C PRO A 327 -26.62 29.19 -10.98
N LEU A 328 -27.82 29.39 -11.53
CA LEU A 328 -28.01 29.38 -12.98
C LEU A 328 -27.41 30.68 -13.55
N GLN A 329 -26.41 30.56 -14.40
CA GLN A 329 -25.84 31.73 -15.09
C GLN A 329 -26.81 32.18 -16.18
N ASN A 330 -27.48 33.31 -15.96
CA ASN A 330 -28.31 33.99 -16.95
C ASN A 330 -27.40 34.67 -17.99
N PHE A 331 -26.99 33.93 -19.02
CA PHE A 331 -26.36 34.57 -20.17
C PHE A 331 -27.45 35.12 -21.11
N PRO A 332 -27.48 36.44 -21.41
CA PRO A 332 -28.24 36.90 -22.56
C PRO A 332 -27.66 36.24 -23.81
N PHE A 333 -28.52 35.59 -24.59
CA PHE A 333 -28.19 34.81 -25.79
C PHE A 333 -27.53 35.62 -26.93
N ILE A 334 -27.28 36.92 -26.73
CA ILE A 334 -26.59 37.77 -27.70
C ILE A 334 -25.08 37.50 -27.60
N PHE A 335 -24.65 36.40 -28.20
CA PHE A 335 -23.27 36.21 -28.63
C PHE A 335 -22.96 37.30 -29.67
N SER A 336 -22.44 38.44 -29.23
CA SER A 336 -21.77 39.36 -30.14
C SER A 336 -20.58 38.61 -30.78
N LEU A 337 -20.45 38.65 -32.10
CA LEU A 337 -19.28 38.12 -32.83
C LEU A 337 -17.94 38.71 -32.31
N GLN A 338 -18.00 39.83 -31.59
CA GLN A 338 -16.88 40.48 -30.92
C GLN A 338 -16.42 39.72 -29.67
N SER A 339 -17.33 39.04 -28.97
CA SER A 339 -17.03 38.18 -27.80
C SER A 339 -16.26 36.89 -28.16
N LEU A 340 -16.44 36.39 -29.39
CA LEU A 340 -15.71 35.22 -29.89
C LEU A 340 -14.23 35.54 -30.22
N ARG A 341 -13.89 36.80 -30.50
CA ARG A 341 -12.49 37.24 -30.74
C ARG A 341 -11.63 37.27 -29.47
N ILE A 342 -12.23 37.16 -28.28
CA ILE A 342 -11.52 37.18 -26.98
C ILE A 342 -11.95 35.95 -26.16
N LEU A 343 -11.97 34.76 -26.77
CA LEU A 343 -12.21 33.51 -26.04
C LEU A 343 -10.98 33.17 -25.18
N THR A 344 -10.96 33.67 -23.96
CA THR A 344 -9.93 33.32 -22.97
C THR A 344 -10.37 32.10 -22.18
N ILE A 345 -9.43 31.31 -21.66
CA ILE A 345 -9.74 30.08 -20.91
C ILE A 345 -10.64 30.37 -19.68
N PRO A 346 -10.43 31.46 -18.91
CA PRO A 346 -11.36 31.86 -17.84
C PRO A 346 -12.78 32.14 -18.36
N SER A 347 -12.91 32.83 -19.50
CA SER A 347 -14.22 33.10 -20.13
C SER A 347 -14.91 31.83 -20.64
N LEU A 348 -14.14 30.87 -21.14
CA LEU A 348 -14.65 29.55 -21.55
C LEU A 348 -15.12 28.75 -20.31
N ARG A 349 -14.36 28.80 -19.21
CA ARG A 349 -14.75 28.18 -17.93
C ARG A 349 -16.02 28.79 -17.36
N SER A 350 -16.17 30.11 -17.43
CA SER A 350 -17.41 30.77 -17.01
C SER A 350 -18.58 30.44 -17.93
N LEU A 351 -18.37 30.25 -19.25
CA LEU A 351 -19.43 29.94 -20.21
C LEU A 351 -19.94 28.49 -20.08
N LEU A 352 -19.02 27.53 -20.02
CA LEU A 352 -19.37 26.11 -19.91
C LEU A 352 -19.81 25.74 -18.49
N GLY A 353 -19.39 26.51 -17.48
CA GLY A 353 -19.59 26.21 -16.07
C GLY A 353 -18.48 25.33 -15.51
N ALA A 354 -18.12 25.55 -14.24
CA ALA A 354 -17.01 24.86 -13.58
C ALA A 354 -17.17 23.33 -13.57
N ALA A 355 -18.39 22.82 -13.33
CA ALA A 355 -18.64 21.37 -13.29
C ALA A 355 -18.42 20.71 -14.66
N ASN A 356 -18.88 21.35 -15.75
CA ASN A 356 -18.70 20.83 -17.11
C ASN A 356 -17.22 20.81 -17.51
N ILE A 357 -16.44 21.83 -17.13
CA ILE A 357 -14.98 21.83 -17.33
C ILE A 357 -14.34 20.65 -16.60
N ARG A 358 -14.72 20.37 -15.36
CA ARG A 358 -14.19 19.21 -14.61
C ARG A 358 -14.50 17.89 -15.31
N LEU A 359 -15.69 17.73 -15.92
CA LEU A 359 -16.01 16.55 -16.73
C LEU A 359 -15.12 16.43 -17.97
N VAL A 360 -14.88 17.55 -18.67
CA VAL A 360 -13.95 17.59 -19.81
C VAL A 360 -12.54 17.21 -19.37
N LEU A 361 -12.10 17.71 -18.21
CA LEU A 361 -10.82 17.32 -17.62
C LEU A 361 -10.80 15.82 -17.33
N ILE A 362 -11.82 15.24 -16.68
CA ILE A 362 -11.89 13.79 -16.40
C ILE A 362 -11.78 12.99 -17.70
N ALA A 363 -12.53 13.37 -18.74
CA ALA A 363 -12.48 12.70 -20.04
C ALA A 363 -11.08 12.79 -20.67
N TYR A 364 -10.45 13.97 -20.64
CA TYR A 364 -9.09 14.18 -21.11
C TYR A 364 -8.06 13.29 -20.37
N HIS A 365 -8.12 13.27 -19.04
CA HIS A 365 -7.26 12.45 -18.21
C HIS A 365 -7.45 10.95 -18.48
N LEU A 366 -8.70 10.52 -18.68
CA LEU A 366 -9.03 9.13 -19.00
C LEU A 366 -8.47 8.71 -20.37
N ILE A 367 -8.58 9.58 -21.39
CA ILE A 367 -8.00 9.34 -22.72
C ILE A 367 -6.49 9.14 -22.63
N ILE A 368 -5.79 10.01 -21.89
CA ILE A 368 -4.34 9.90 -21.70
C ILE A 368 -3.99 8.64 -20.92
N LEU A 369 -4.75 8.29 -19.88
CA LEU A 369 -4.52 7.08 -19.09
C LEU A 369 -4.70 5.83 -19.94
N ILE A 370 -5.75 5.75 -20.76
CA ILE A 370 -5.98 4.64 -21.68
C ILE A 370 -4.86 4.55 -22.72
N ALA A 371 -4.45 5.68 -23.32
CA ALA A 371 -3.35 5.73 -24.27
C ALA A 371 -2.02 5.30 -23.64
N GLY A 372 -1.70 5.82 -22.46
CA GLY A 372 -0.49 5.50 -21.69
C GLY A 372 -0.45 4.03 -21.29
N LEU A 373 -1.55 3.49 -20.74
CA LEU A 373 -1.64 2.08 -20.37
C LEU A 373 -1.52 1.16 -21.59
N THR A 374 -2.16 1.53 -22.71
CA THR A 374 -2.05 0.78 -23.97
C THR A 374 -0.59 0.76 -24.46
N THR A 375 0.12 1.88 -24.38
CA THR A 375 1.55 1.95 -24.71
C THR A 375 2.37 1.04 -23.81
N VAL A 376 2.17 1.09 -22.48
CA VAL A 376 2.89 0.24 -21.52
C VAL A 376 2.65 -1.25 -21.75
N LEU A 377 1.41 -1.63 -22.08
CA LEU A 377 1.03 -3.02 -22.34
C LEU A 377 1.57 -3.53 -23.69
N ARG A 378 1.80 -2.64 -24.66
CA ARG A 378 2.38 -2.98 -25.97
C ARG A 378 3.91 -3.04 -25.97
N ILE A 379 4.59 -2.45 -24.97
CA ILE A 379 6.05 -2.54 -24.87
C ILE A 379 6.47 -4.01 -24.63
N PRO A 380 7.30 -4.60 -25.50
CA PRO A 380 7.72 -5.99 -25.34
C PRO A 380 8.55 -6.17 -24.04
N LYS A 381 8.52 -7.37 -23.48
CA LYS A 381 9.20 -7.70 -22.20
C LYS A 381 10.72 -7.50 -22.25
N ASN A 382 11.29 -7.38 -23.44
CA ASN A 382 12.72 -7.24 -23.69
C ASN A 382 13.23 -5.81 -23.43
N PHE A 383 12.33 -4.82 -23.31
CA PHE A 383 12.71 -3.45 -22.97
C PHE A 383 12.93 -3.30 -21.45
N GLU A 384 13.96 -2.52 -21.11
CA GLU A 384 14.30 -2.19 -19.72
C GLU A 384 13.10 -1.62 -18.94
N VAL A 385 13.01 -2.00 -17.65
CA VAL A 385 12.00 -1.53 -16.70
C VAL A 385 11.95 0.00 -16.64
N ASP A 386 13.10 0.66 -16.82
CA ASP A 386 13.20 2.11 -16.77
C ASP A 386 12.39 2.80 -17.89
N THR A 387 12.43 2.29 -19.12
CA THR A 387 11.63 2.85 -20.23
C THR A 387 10.13 2.81 -19.91
N ARG A 388 9.65 1.72 -19.28
CA ARG A 388 8.26 1.62 -18.83
C ARG A 388 7.94 2.64 -17.73
N ARG A 389 8.86 2.85 -16.77
CA ARG A 389 8.72 3.88 -15.73
C ARG A 389 8.61 5.28 -16.35
N LYS A 390 9.41 5.58 -17.38
CA LYS A 390 9.38 6.89 -18.05
C LYS A 390 8.11 7.15 -18.87
N VAL A 391 7.40 6.11 -19.34
CA VAL A 391 6.06 6.28 -19.92
C VAL A 391 5.09 6.85 -18.88
N PHE A 392 5.13 6.36 -17.63
CA PHE A 392 4.30 6.93 -16.56
C PHE A 392 4.68 8.37 -16.22
N HIS A 393 5.98 8.72 -16.28
CA HIS A 393 6.43 10.10 -16.07
C HIS A 393 5.88 11.02 -17.16
N GLY A 394 5.99 10.61 -18.43
CA GLY A 394 5.41 11.34 -19.56
C GLY A 394 3.88 11.47 -19.47
N MET A 395 3.20 10.41 -18.99
CA MET A 395 1.75 10.43 -18.75
C MET A 395 1.36 11.49 -17.72
N MET A 396 2.11 11.62 -16.62
CA MET A 396 1.88 12.66 -15.61
C MET A 396 2.06 14.07 -16.18
N VAL A 397 3.07 14.30 -17.03
CA VAL A 397 3.27 15.58 -17.72
C VAL A 397 2.09 15.89 -18.64
N ALA A 398 1.70 14.94 -19.48
CA ALA A 398 0.58 15.12 -20.41
C ALA A 398 -0.74 15.38 -19.69
N MET A 399 -0.98 14.71 -18.56
CA MET A 399 -2.17 14.88 -17.74
C MET A 399 -2.21 16.24 -17.05
N PHE A 400 -1.15 16.61 -16.32
CA PHE A 400 -1.23 17.71 -15.36
C PHE A 400 -0.61 19.02 -15.83
N LEU A 401 0.38 19.03 -16.73
CA LEU A 401 0.97 20.28 -17.22
C LEU A 401 -0.07 21.19 -17.91
N PRO A 402 -0.95 20.69 -18.80
CA PRO A 402 -1.95 21.54 -19.44
C PRO A 402 -3.17 21.84 -18.55
N THR A 403 -3.49 20.97 -17.58
CA THR A 403 -4.76 21.02 -16.84
C THR A 403 -4.67 21.68 -15.47
N THR A 404 -3.50 21.68 -14.81
CA THR A 404 -3.37 22.15 -13.41
C THR A 404 -3.82 23.59 -13.24
N PHE A 405 -3.49 24.50 -14.16
CA PHE A 405 -3.92 25.90 -14.07
C PHE A 405 -5.41 26.10 -14.40
N VAL A 406 -6.05 25.17 -15.11
CA VAL A 406 -7.47 25.26 -15.46
C VAL A 406 -8.33 25.10 -14.21
N ASP A 407 -7.99 24.13 -13.35
CA ASP A 407 -8.65 23.89 -12.07
C ASP A 407 -7.65 23.30 -11.03
N PRO A 408 -6.89 24.15 -10.31
CA PRO A 408 -5.87 23.69 -9.36
C PRO A 408 -6.46 22.89 -8.19
N ALA A 409 -7.62 23.32 -7.68
CA ALA A 409 -8.33 22.67 -6.59
C ALA A 409 -8.79 21.26 -6.99
N PHE A 410 -9.36 21.11 -8.19
CA PHE A 410 -9.72 19.80 -8.73
C PHE A 410 -8.51 18.90 -8.96
N ALA A 411 -7.42 19.43 -9.52
CA ALA A 411 -6.18 18.67 -9.73
C ALA A 411 -5.61 18.16 -8.39
N SER A 412 -5.61 19.01 -7.35
CA SER A 412 -5.21 18.66 -5.99
C SER A 412 -6.08 17.55 -5.40
N LEU A 413 -7.40 17.67 -5.51
CA LEU A 413 -8.34 16.63 -5.07
C LEU A 413 -8.10 15.31 -5.81
N ALA A 414 -7.92 15.35 -7.12
CA ALA A 414 -7.66 14.15 -7.94
C ALA A 414 -6.37 13.44 -7.51
N LEU A 415 -5.29 14.19 -7.27
CA LEU A 415 -4.02 13.64 -6.77
C LEU A 415 -4.14 13.08 -5.35
N ALA A 416 -4.88 13.75 -4.46
CA ALA A 416 -5.16 13.27 -3.11
C ALA A 416 -5.95 11.95 -3.12
N LEU A 417 -7.03 11.88 -3.91
CA LEU A 417 -7.84 10.67 -4.07
C LEU A 417 -7.03 9.54 -4.74
N ALA A 418 -6.20 9.85 -5.73
CA ALA A 418 -5.31 8.88 -6.36
C ALA A 418 -4.28 8.31 -5.35
N LEU A 419 -3.73 9.15 -4.46
CA LEU A 419 -2.81 8.70 -3.42
C LEU A 419 -3.50 7.75 -2.44
N VAL A 420 -4.70 8.10 -1.98
CA VAL A 420 -5.50 7.25 -1.09
C VAL A 420 -5.87 5.94 -1.79
N ALA A 421 -6.23 5.98 -3.07
CA ALA A 421 -6.50 4.79 -3.86
C ALA A 421 -5.24 3.89 -3.97
N PHE A 422 -4.07 4.45 -4.22
CA PHE A 422 -2.81 3.68 -4.26
C PHE A 422 -2.46 3.07 -2.91
N LEU A 423 -2.59 3.82 -1.82
CA LEU A 423 -2.39 3.31 -0.46
C LEU A 423 -3.36 2.17 -0.14
N LEU A 424 -4.62 2.31 -0.52
CA LEU A 424 -5.64 1.29 -0.29
C LEU A 424 -5.40 0.03 -1.13
N LEU A 425 -5.10 0.19 -2.42
CA LEU A 425 -4.73 -0.92 -3.29
C LEU A 425 -3.49 -1.65 -2.73
N ASP A 426 -2.45 -0.92 -2.32
CA ASP A 426 -1.26 -1.54 -1.76
C ASP A 426 -1.54 -2.26 -0.43
N LEU A 427 -2.46 -1.74 0.39
CA LEU A 427 -2.93 -2.44 1.58
C LEU A 427 -3.64 -3.75 1.23
N LEU A 428 -4.52 -3.77 0.21
CA LEU A 428 -5.20 -4.98 -0.25
C LEU A 428 -4.20 -6.02 -0.79
N ARG A 429 -3.17 -5.56 -1.52
CA ARG A 429 -2.05 -6.40 -1.97
C ARG A 429 -1.28 -6.99 -0.79
N ALA A 430 -0.78 -6.14 0.10
CA ALA A 430 0.06 -6.53 1.24
C ALA A 430 -0.68 -7.48 2.20
N SER A 431 -2.00 -7.30 2.32
CA SER A 431 -2.88 -8.13 3.16
C SER A 431 -3.31 -9.45 2.50
N GLN A 432 -2.94 -9.69 1.23
CA GLN A 432 -3.25 -10.91 0.48
C GLN A 432 -4.76 -11.21 0.40
N LEU A 433 -5.59 -10.18 0.28
CA LEU A 433 -7.05 -10.31 0.25
C LEU A 433 -7.57 -10.70 -1.15
N PRO A 434 -8.34 -11.79 -1.29
CA PRO A 434 -9.02 -12.11 -2.56
C PRO A 434 -10.15 -11.11 -2.87
N PRO A 435 -10.55 -10.93 -4.14
CA PRO A 435 -9.90 -11.42 -5.36
C PRO A 435 -8.74 -10.52 -5.86
N LEU A 436 -8.64 -9.29 -5.35
CA LEU A 436 -7.81 -8.22 -5.94
C LEU A 436 -6.30 -8.37 -5.70
N SER A 437 -5.88 -9.00 -4.58
CA SER A 437 -4.44 -9.05 -4.22
C SER A 437 -3.54 -9.70 -5.26
N LYS A 438 -3.98 -10.78 -5.92
CA LYS A 438 -3.18 -11.51 -6.92
C LYS A 438 -2.98 -10.72 -8.23
N PRO A 439 -4.03 -10.23 -8.91
CA PRO A 439 -3.84 -9.44 -10.12
C PRO A 439 -3.05 -8.16 -9.83
N LEU A 440 -3.26 -7.54 -8.67
CA LEU A 440 -2.50 -6.36 -8.27
C LEU A 440 -1.02 -6.66 -8.03
N ALA A 441 -0.69 -7.76 -7.34
CA ALA A 441 0.69 -8.19 -7.18
C ALA A 441 1.35 -8.50 -8.53
N ALA A 442 0.64 -9.17 -9.45
CA ALA A 442 1.14 -9.48 -10.78
C ALA A 442 1.43 -8.21 -11.61
N PHE A 443 0.57 -7.20 -11.50
CA PHE A 443 0.76 -5.91 -12.18
C PHE A 443 1.92 -5.10 -11.59
N LEU A 444 2.06 -5.08 -10.25
CA LEU A 444 3.08 -4.26 -9.58
C LEU A 444 4.47 -4.88 -9.57
N THR A 445 4.59 -6.21 -9.56
CA THR A 445 5.89 -6.93 -9.46
C THR A 445 6.96 -6.43 -10.43
N PRO A 446 6.67 -6.16 -11.73
CA PRO A 446 7.66 -5.63 -12.68
C PRO A 446 8.20 -4.23 -12.33
N TYR A 447 7.50 -3.48 -11.49
CA TYR A 447 7.84 -2.09 -11.13
C TYR A 447 8.48 -1.96 -9.75
N VAL A 448 8.48 -3.03 -8.94
CA VAL A 448 9.08 -3.06 -7.61
C VAL A 448 10.60 -2.88 -7.73
N ASP A 449 11.14 -1.95 -6.96
CA ASP A 449 12.59 -1.73 -6.86
C ASP A 449 13.21 -2.64 -5.78
N GLY A 450 14.51 -2.89 -5.85
CA GLY A 450 15.25 -3.67 -4.85
C GLY A 450 15.14 -3.10 -3.43
N ARG A 451 14.89 -1.80 -3.31
CA ARG A 451 14.63 -1.09 -2.03
C ARG A 451 13.31 -1.51 -1.36
N ASP A 452 12.34 -1.96 -2.14
CA ASP A 452 10.97 -2.29 -1.71
C ASP A 452 10.76 -3.78 -1.35
N LEU A 453 11.82 -4.60 -1.39
CA LEU A 453 11.70 -6.04 -1.22
C LEU A 453 11.59 -6.48 0.26
N ARG A 454 11.87 -5.59 1.21
CA ARG A 454 11.90 -5.94 2.66
C ARG A 454 10.70 -5.41 3.44
N GLY A 455 10.10 -4.30 3.02
CA GLY A 455 8.89 -3.73 3.62
C GLY A 455 7.60 -4.43 3.13
N PRO A 456 6.52 -4.42 3.92
CA PRO A 456 5.21 -4.88 3.46
C PRO A 456 4.61 -3.95 2.38
N VAL A 457 4.89 -2.65 2.46
CA VAL A 457 4.40 -1.62 1.53
C VAL A 457 5.42 -1.40 0.43
N VAL A 458 4.95 -1.32 -0.82
CA VAL A 458 5.79 -0.95 -1.97
C VAL A 458 5.57 0.54 -2.21
N ILE A 459 6.58 1.37 -2.01
CA ILE A 459 6.40 2.83 -2.07
C ILE A 459 6.85 3.39 -3.42
N SER A 460 7.66 2.65 -4.19
CA SER A 460 8.23 3.13 -5.47
C SER A 460 7.18 3.67 -6.44
N HIS A 461 6.01 3.03 -6.52
CA HIS A 461 4.94 3.44 -7.43
C HIS A 461 4.16 4.69 -6.95
N MET A 462 4.29 5.05 -5.67
CA MET A 462 3.65 6.23 -5.08
C MET A 462 4.54 7.48 -5.18
N PHE A 463 5.86 7.31 -5.26
CA PHE A 463 6.79 8.45 -5.28
C PHE A 463 6.65 9.36 -6.49
N LEU A 464 6.35 8.82 -7.67
CA LEU A 464 6.03 9.62 -8.84
C LEU A 464 4.79 10.51 -8.57
N LEU A 465 3.74 9.93 -8.00
CA LEU A 465 2.51 10.64 -7.70
C LEU A 465 2.75 11.75 -6.66
N ILE A 466 3.40 11.40 -5.55
CA ILE A 466 3.71 12.31 -4.45
C ILE A 466 4.65 13.44 -4.91
N GLY A 467 5.67 13.10 -5.71
CA GLY A 467 6.61 14.06 -6.27
C GLY A 467 5.96 15.13 -7.16
N CYS A 468 4.96 14.72 -7.94
CA CYS A 468 4.14 15.65 -8.71
C CYS A 468 3.19 16.47 -7.84
N ALA A 469 2.63 15.87 -6.78
CA ALA A 469 1.56 16.46 -5.98
C ALA A 469 2.05 17.45 -4.90
N ILE A 470 3.18 17.20 -4.24
CA ILE A 470 3.65 18.05 -3.13
C ILE A 470 3.79 19.52 -3.54
N PRO A 471 4.46 19.88 -4.65
CA PRO A 471 4.56 21.28 -5.07
C PRO A 471 3.20 21.95 -5.31
N LEU A 472 2.22 21.21 -5.85
CA LEU A 472 0.85 21.72 -5.99
C LEU A 472 0.21 21.98 -4.63
N TRP A 473 0.29 21.03 -3.70
CA TRP A 473 -0.28 21.17 -2.36
C TRP A 473 0.35 22.32 -1.58
N LEU A 474 1.68 22.48 -1.67
CA LEU A 474 2.40 23.59 -1.04
C LEU A 474 2.05 24.93 -1.68
N SER A 475 1.91 25.00 -3.01
CA SER A 475 1.46 26.22 -3.69
C SER A 475 0.03 26.60 -3.28
N LEU A 476 -0.88 25.64 -3.18
CA LEU A 476 -2.26 25.88 -2.76
C LEU A 476 -2.36 26.31 -1.29
N ALA A 477 -1.55 25.72 -0.40
CA ALA A 477 -1.48 26.15 0.99
C ALA A 477 -0.94 27.58 1.15
N ALA A 478 -0.17 28.07 0.18
CA ALA A 478 0.33 29.43 0.14
C ALA A 478 -0.59 30.41 -0.62
N SER A 479 -1.69 29.93 -1.22
CA SER A 479 -2.63 30.74 -2.01
C SER A 479 -3.89 31.05 -1.22
N THR A 480 -4.56 32.15 -1.57
CA THR A 480 -5.88 32.48 -1.03
C THR A 480 -6.96 31.68 -1.75
N LEU A 481 -7.77 30.98 -0.96
CA LEU A 481 -8.92 30.22 -1.43
C LEU A 481 -10.14 31.14 -1.51
N GLU A 482 -10.83 31.10 -2.65
CA GLU A 482 -12.07 31.82 -2.91
C GLU A 482 -13.14 30.80 -3.37
N GLY A 483 -14.37 31.25 -3.57
CA GLY A 483 -15.46 30.44 -4.10
C GLY A 483 -16.82 30.85 -3.55
N ASP A 484 -17.80 30.97 -4.43
CA ASP A 484 -19.18 31.25 -4.05
C ASP A 484 -19.92 29.96 -3.68
N ASP A 485 -21.06 30.09 -3.00
CA ASP A 485 -21.94 28.96 -2.72
C ASP A 485 -22.36 28.22 -4.00
N PRO A 486 -22.30 26.87 -4.04
CA PRO A 486 -21.98 25.94 -2.94
C PRO A 486 -20.51 25.46 -2.89
N TRP A 487 -19.60 26.10 -3.63
CA TRP A 487 -18.20 25.69 -3.80
C TRP A 487 -17.22 26.60 -3.04
N GLN A 488 -17.57 27.02 -1.82
CA GLN A 488 -16.71 27.86 -0.99
C GLN A 488 -15.33 27.20 -0.76
N GLY A 489 -14.24 27.93 -1.02
CA GLY A 489 -12.87 27.42 -0.85
C GLY A 489 -12.39 26.42 -1.91
N TRP A 490 -13.13 26.27 -3.01
CA TRP A 490 -12.79 25.39 -4.15
C TRP A 490 -12.31 26.15 -5.39
N GLU A 491 -12.15 27.47 -5.32
CA GLU A 491 -11.53 28.29 -6.35
C GLU A 491 -10.26 28.95 -5.83
N VAL A 492 -9.33 29.23 -6.74
CA VAL A 492 -8.03 29.82 -6.42
C VAL A 492 -7.86 31.08 -7.23
N LYS A 493 -7.58 32.18 -6.52
CA LYS A 493 -7.34 33.49 -7.12
C LYS A 493 -6.03 33.52 -7.90
N GLU A 494 -4.95 33.12 -7.23
CA GLU A 494 -3.59 33.24 -7.76
C GLU A 494 -3.05 31.90 -8.23
N ARG A 495 -2.56 31.86 -9.48
CA ARG A 495 -1.93 30.68 -10.09
C ARG A 495 -0.46 30.98 -10.32
N ASP A 496 0.41 30.17 -9.71
CA ASP A 496 1.86 30.32 -9.80
C ASP A 496 2.51 29.13 -10.49
N ILE A 497 3.68 29.35 -11.10
CA ILE A 497 4.44 28.27 -11.77
C ILE A 497 4.81 27.16 -10.78
N GLY A 498 4.94 27.48 -9.48
CA GLY A 498 5.19 26.51 -8.42
C GLY A 498 4.20 25.34 -8.42
N MET A 499 2.94 25.56 -8.82
CA MET A 499 1.90 24.52 -8.85
C MET A 499 2.27 23.31 -9.72
N ILE A 500 3.07 23.51 -10.77
CA ILE A 500 3.47 22.45 -11.69
C ILE A 500 4.95 22.06 -11.54
N ALA A 501 5.67 22.64 -10.59
CA ALA A 501 7.11 22.40 -10.43
C ALA A 501 7.41 20.91 -10.24
N GLY A 502 6.55 20.18 -9.53
CA GLY A 502 6.69 18.73 -9.37
C GLY A 502 6.51 17.95 -10.66
N VAL A 503 5.50 18.32 -11.46
CA VAL A 503 5.22 17.69 -12.76
C VAL A 503 6.38 17.93 -13.73
N VAL A 504 6.95 19.13 -13.76
CA VAL A 504 8.10 19.46 -14.62
C VAL A 504 9.37 18.76 -14.12
N CYS A 505 9.64 18.82 -12.81
CA CYS A 505 10.84 18.23 -12.21
C CYS A 505 10.90 16.72 -12.40
N VAL A 506 9.88 16.01 -11.91
CA VAL A 506 9.82 14.54 -11.99
C VAL A 506 9.53 14.13 -13.42
N GLY A 507 8.47 14.68 -14.02
CA GLY A 507 7.98 14.22 -15.30
C GLY A 507 8.89 14.52 -16.49
N MET A 508 9.49 15.71 -16.55
CA MET A 508 10.38 16.11 -17.65
C MET A 508 11.85 16.01 -17.26
N GLY A 509 12.24 16.57 -16.12
CA GLY A 509 13.63 16.62 -15.65
C GLY A 509 14.24 15.23 -15.45
N ASP A 510 13.71 14.44 -14.52
CA ASP A 510 14.21 13.09 -14.21
C ASP A 510 14.11 12.15 -15.43
N ALA A 511 13.09 12.31 -16.27
CA ALA A 511 13.00 11.59 -17.53
C ALA A 511 14.15 11.95 -18.49
N ALA A 512 14.41 13.23 -18.73
CA ALA A 512 15.49 13.69 -19.59
C ALA A 512 16.87 13.29 -19.07
N ALA A 513 17.12 13.47 -17.76
CA ALA A 513 18.38 13.10 -17.11
C ALA A 513 18.69 11.61 -17.31
N SER A 514 17.71 10.74 -17.08
CA SER A 514 17.89 9.28 -17.19
C SER A 514 18.04 8.79 -18.64
N LEU A 515 17.29 9.35 -19.60
CA LEU A 515 17.33 8.94 -21.01
C LEU A 515 18.64 9.40 -21.67
N ILE A 516 19.00 10.67 -21.49
CA ILE A 516 20.22 11.24 -22.07
C ILE A 516 21.44 10.78 -21.27
N GLY A 517 21.35 10.69 -19.95
CA GLY A 517 22.45 10.22 -19.10
C GLY A 517 22.83 8.76 -19.36
N ARG A 518 21.88 7.88 -19.73
CA ARG A 518 22.21 6.51 -20.16
C ARG A 518 22.85 6.47 -21.54
N ARG A 519 22.32 7.23 -22.50
CA ARG A 519 22.77 7.16 -23.90
C ARG A 519 24.09 7.92 -24.15
N TYR A 520 24.31 9.02 -23.46
CA TYR A 520 25.40 9.96 -23.70
C TYR A 520 26.22 10.32 -22.45
N GLY A 521 25.85 9.82 -21.26
CA GLY A 521 26.46 10.20 -19.99
C GLY A 521 27.83 9.57 -19.71
N ARG A 522 28.84 10.01 -20.46
CA ARG A 522 30.23 9.56 -20.34
C ARG A 522 30.95 10.18 -19.15
N ARG A 523 30.70 11.46 -18.86
CA ARG A 523 31.39 12.18 -17.78
C ARG A 523 30.55 12.11 -16.51
N LYS A 524 31.06 11.42 -15.50
CA LYS A 524 30.38 11.26 -14.20
C LYS A 524 30.79 12.38 -13.25
N TRP A 525 29.86 12.76 -12.38
CA TRP A 525 30.21 13.63 -11.26
C TRP A 525 31.23 12.95 -10.33
N PRO A 526 32.11 13.71 -9.66
CA PRO A 526 33.19 13.16 -8.85
C PRO A 526 32.72 12.55 -7.51
N TRP A 527 31.45 12.77 -7.13
CA TRP A 527 30.87 12.21 -5.90
C TRP A 527 30.15 10.88 -6.12
N THR A 528 29.88 10.20 -5.02
CA THR A 528 29.34 8.84 -4.97
C THR A 528 27.88 8.77 -5.42
N GLY A 529 27.62 8.66 -6.72
CA GLY A 529 26.23 8.56 -7.22
C GLY A 529 26.05 8.12 -8.67
N GLY A 530 27.11 8.05 -9.47
CA GLY A 530 27.03 7.54 -10.86
C GLY A 530 26.21 8.41 -11.84
N LYS A 531 25.71 9.56 -11.39
CA LYS A 531 25.02 10.57 -12.22
C LYS A 531 26.02 11.22 -13.18
N SER A 532 25.59 11.52 -14.41
CA SER A 532 26.44 12.11 -15.44
C SER A 532 26.22 13.61 -15.60
N LEU A 533 27.26 14.34 -15.97
CA LEU A 533 27.19 15.76 -16.33
C LEU A 533 26.24 15.98 -17.51
N GLU A 534 26.27 15.10 -18.51
CA GLU A 534 25.36 15.19 -19.66
C GLU A 534 23.89 14.96 -19.25
N GLY A 535 23.65 14.10 -18.26
CA GLY A 535 22.31 13.86 -17.70
C GLY A 535 21.81 15.08 -16.91
N SER A 536 22.67 15.65 -16.07
CA SER A 536 22.34 16.88 -15.33
C SER A 536 22.08 18.07 -16.27
N ALA A 537 22.87 18.23 -17.33
CA ALA A 537 22.62 19.25 -18.35
C ALA A 537 21.26 19.04 -19.04
N ALA A 538 20.92 17.81 -19.40
CA ALA A 538 19.62 17.46 -19.97
C ALA A 538 18.45 17.76 -19.01
N PHE A 539 18.60 17.44 -17.72
CA PHE A 539 17.63 17.80 -16.69
C PHE A 539 17.41 19.31 -16.66
N ALA A 540 18.49 20.10 -16.55
CA ALA A 540 18.40 21.55 -16.44
C ALA A 540 17.71 22.17 -17.68
N ILE A 541 18.04 21.69 -18.89
CA ILE A 541 17.39 22.14 -20.13
C ILE A 541 15.90 21.78 -20.11
N ALA A 542 15.55 20.53 -19.81
CA ALA A 542 14.15 20.08 -19.80
C ALA A 542 13.29 20.84 -18.77
N VAL A 543 13.82 21.08 -17.57
CA VAL A 543 13.11 21.85 -16.54
C VAL A 543 12.98 23.32 -16.94
N THR A 544 14.03 23.93 -17.52
CA THR A 544 13.95 25.31 -18.03
C THR A 544 12.86 25.44 -19.09
N VAL A 545 12.83 24.53 -20.07
CA VAL A 545 11.79 24.49 -21.11
C VAL A 545 10.41 24.31 -20.50
N GLY A 546 10.26 23.38 -19.54
CA GLY A 546 8.99 23.13 -18.86
C GLY A 546 8.46 24.35 -18.09
N LEU A 547 9.32 25.04 -17.33
CA LEU A 547 8.95 26.25 -16.59
C LEU A 547 8.62 27.43 -17.51
N VAL A 548 9.36 27.59 -18.61
CA VAL A 548 9.06 28.64 -19.61
C VAL A 548 7.74 28.34 -20.33
N ALA A 549 7.51 27.08 -20.73
CA ALA A 549 6.24 26.65 -21.32
C ALA A 549 5.07 26.87 -20.36
N ALA A 550 5.28 26.66 -19.07
CA ALA A 550 4.29 26.93 -18.03
C ALA A 550 3.97 28.40 -17.87
N LYS A 551 4.98 29.28 -17.84
CA LYS A 551 4.75 30.73 -17.80
C LYS A 551 4.06 31.22 -19.07
N LEU A 552 4.40 30.65 -20.22
CA LEU A 552 3.68 30.89 -21.47
C LEU A 552 2.22 30.45 -21.36
N TRP A 553 1.95 29.28 -20.78
CA TRP A 553 0.59 28.79 -20.57
C TRP A 553 -0.22 29.67 -19.60
N LEU A 554 0.40 30.14 -18.50
CA LEU A 554 -0.21 31.11 -17.59
C LEU A 554 -0.56 32.43 -18.28
N LYS A 555 0.35 32.96 -19.11
CA LYS A 555 0.12 34.19 -19.88
C LYS A 555 -0.96 34.01 -20.94
N LEU A 556 -0.94 32.90 -21.70
CA LEU A 556 -1.96 32.58 -22.70
C LEU A 556 -3.34 32.40 -22.08
N GLY A 557 -3.42 31.75 -20.92
CA GLY A 557 -4.64 31.60 -20.15
C GLY A 557 -5.07 32.85 -19.39
N ARG A 558 -4.28 33.94 -19.43
CA ARG A 558 -4.54 35.23 -18.75
C ARG A 558 -4.80 35.07 -17.25
N TRP A 559 -4.13 34.09 -16.65
CA TRP A 559 -4.11 33.89 -15.20
C TRP A 559 -2.95 34.61 -14.51
N ASP A 560 -2.05 35.23 -15.28
CA ASP A 560 -0.93 35.99 -14.75
C ASP A 560 -1.45 37.27 -14.07
N ASN A 561 -1.05 37.50 -12.82
CA ASN A 561 -1.43 38.70 -12.08
C ASN A 561 -0.81 39.93 -12.75
N ALA A 562 -1.64 40.91 -13.11
CA ALA A 562 -1.19 42.18 -13.70
C ALA A 562 -0.23 43.00 -12.78
N GLY A 563 -0.07 42.60 -11.51
CA GLY A 563 0.73 43.30 -10.49
C GLY A 563 2.17 42.79 -10.26
N LEU A 564 2.51 41.55 -10.67
CA LEU A 564 3.91 41.08 -10.67
C LEU A 564 4.52 41.50 -12.00
N GLY A 565 4.99 42.75 -12.03
CA GLY A 565 5.35 43.54 -13.22
C GLY A 565 5.86 42.72 -14.39
N GLN A 566 5.37 43.03 -15.60
CA GLN A 566 5.66 42.34 -16.86
C GLN A 566 7.16 42.02 -16.99
N GLN A 567 7.57 40.86 -16.48
CA GLN A 567 8.98 40.46 -16.55
C GLN A 567 9.26 40.14 -18.01
N GLY A 568 10.31 40.77 -18.54
CA GLY A 568 10.80 40.47 -19.88
C GLY A 568 11.12 38.97 -19.97
N TRP A 569 10.81 38.37 -21.12
CA TRP A 569 11.11 36.96 -21.38
C TRP A 569 12.56 36.54 -21.06
N PRO A 570 13.60 37.37 -21.29
CA PRO A 570 14.97 37.04 -20.89
C PRO A 570 15.12 36.82 -19.37
N VAL A 571 14.42 37.60 -18.56
CA VAL A 571 14.46 37.47 -17.09
C VAL A 571 13.75 36.18 -16.68
N VAL A 572 12.61 35.86 -17.28
CA VAL A 572 11.89 34.60 -17.04
C VAL A 572 12.76 33.40 -17.38
N VAL A 573 13.40 33.40 -18.56
CA VAL A 573 14.29 32.32 -18.98
C VAL A 573 15.50 32.22 -18.04
N GLY A 574 16.12 33.34 -17.67
CA GLY A 574 17.27 33.36 -16.75
C GLY A 574 16.93 32.81 -15.37
N LYS A 575 15.79 33.24 -14.79
CA LYS A 575 15.30 32.75 -13.50
C LYS A 575 14.88 31.27 -13.54
N ALA A 576 14.21 30.85 -14.62
CA ALA A 576 13.86 29.45 -14.84
C ALA A 576 15.12 28.58 -14.99
N GLY A 577 16.12 29.06 -15.73
CA GLY A 577 17.42 28.41 -15.88
C GLY A 577 18.17 28.27 -14.56
N ALA A 578 18.23 29.33 -13.75
CA ALA A 578 18.83 29.29 -12.42
C ALA A 578 18.13 28.27 -11.50
N SER A 579 16.78 28.24 -11.53
CA SER A 579 15.98 27.28 -10.79
C SER A 579 16.24 25.84 -11.24
N ALA A 580 16.33 25.62 -12.55
CA ALA A 580 16.61 24.32 -13.14
C ALA A 580 18.02 23.81 -12.82
N VAL A 581 19.03 24.70 -12.82
CA VAL A 581 20.41 24.37 -12.42
C VAL A 581 20.46 24.00 -10.95
N ALA A 582 19.78 24.75 -10.08
CA ALA A 582 19.71 24.44 -8.65
C ALA A 582 19.08 23.06 -8.38
N ALA A 583 17.96 22.76 -9.05
CA ALA A 583 17.30 21.45 -8.96
C ALA A 583 18.17 20.32 -9.54
N SER A 584 18.83 20.54 -10.68
CA SER A 584 19.75 19.56 -11.27
C SER A 584 20.96 19.28 -10.37
N PHE A 585 21.50 20.32 -9.74
CA PHE A 585 22.58 20.18 -8.78
C PHE A 585 22.12 19.38 -7.55
N CYS A 586 20.92 19.67 -7.03
CA CYS A 586 20.31 18.88 -5.95
C CYS A 586 20.14 17.41 -6.33
N GLU A 587 19.61 17.12 -7.53
CA GLU A 587 19.46 15.75 -8.06
C GLU A 587 20.79 15.03 -8.18
N ALA A 588 21.82 15.73 -8.62
CA ALA A 588 23.14 15.16 -8.78
C ALA A 588 23.79 14.88 -7.41
N VAL A 589 23.71 15.79 -6.44
CA VAL A 589 24.31 15.67 -5.09
C VAL A 589 23.54 14.71 -4.18
N LEU A 590 22.23 14.52 -4.40
CA LEU A 590 21.41 13.65 -3.56
C LEU A 590 21.84 12.18 -3.73
N THR A 591 22.65 11.71 -2.78
CA THR A 591 23.13 10.33 -2.76
C THR A 591 22.22 9.48 -1.87
N GLY A 592 21.64 8.42 -2.44
CA GLY A 592 20.81 7.44 -1.71
C GLY A 592 19.36 7.87 -1.43
N GLY A 593 19.08 9.18 -1.35
CA GLY A 593 17.72 9.70 -1.20
C GLY A 593 16.87 9.52 -2.45
N ASN A 594 15.58 9.79 -2.29
CA ASN A 594 14.59 9.71 -3.35
C ASN A 594 14.48 11.04 -4.07
N ASP A 595 15.11 11.09 -5.24
CA ASP A 595 15.11 12.23 -6.14
C ASP A 595 13.71 12.63 -6.60
N ASN A 596 12.77 11.67 -6.71
CA ASN A 596 11.38 11.94 -7.09
C ASN A 596 10.57 12.70 -6.04
N VAL A 597 11.03 12.79 -4.79
CA VAL A 597 10.30 13.53 -3.73
C VAL A 597 11.05 14.79 -3.33
N VAL A 598 12.36 14.70 -3.10
CA VAL A 598 13.15 15.82 -2.55
C VAL A 598 13.42 16.90 -3.60
N VAL A 599 13.81 16.51 -4.82
CA VAL A 599 14.19 17.48 -5.87
C VAL A 599 13.01 18.38 -6.29
N PRO A 600 11.77 17.86 -6.46
CA PRO A 600 10.58 18.69 -6.70
C PRO A 600 10.33 19.77 -5.65
N VAL A 601 10.52 19.43 -4.36
CA VAL A 601 10.33 20.37 -3.26
C VAL A 601 11.38 21.46 -3.30
N VAL A 602 12.64 21.10 -3.58
CA VAL A 602 13.73 22.07 -3.76
C VAL A 602 13.46 22.97 -4.97
N LEU A 603 13.03 22.42 -6.11
CA LEU A 603 12.66 23.22 -7.27
C LEU A 603 11.53 24.20 -6.94
N TRP A 604 10.48 23.74 -6.24
CA TRP A 604 9.38 24.59 -5.81
C TRP A 604 9.85 25.76 -4.94
N LEU A 605 10.72 25.50 -3.95
CA LEU A 605 11.30 26.53 -3.09
C LEU A 605 12.09 27.57 -3.89
N VAL A 606 12.91 27.14 -4.85
CA VAL A 606 13.73 28.03 -5.67
C VAL A 606 12.86 28.85 -6.64
N VAL A 607 11.88 28.21 -7.29
CA VAL A 607 10.92 28.88 -8.19
C VAL A 607 10.15 29.98 -7.44
N ARG A 608 9.64 29.68 -6.24
CA ARG A 608 8.99 30.66 -5.36
C ARG A 608 9.97 31.75 -4.89
N GLY A 609 11.18 31.37 -4.47
CA GLY A 609 12.19 32.29 -3.95
C GLY A 609 12.70 33.30 -4.98
N VAL A 610 12.76 32.91 -6.26
CA VAL A 610 13.19 33.78 -7.37
C VAL A 610 12.02 34.61 -7.96
N GLY A 611 10.78 34.35 -7.50
CA GLY A 611 9.58 35.07 -7.92
C GLY A 611 9.27 34.89 -9.41
N LEU A 612 9.21 33.62 -9.84
CA LEU A 612 8.88 33.22 -11.21
C LEU A 612 7.36 33.11 -11.46
#